data_AF-A0A136M661-F1
#
_entry.id   AF-A0A136M661-F1
#
_cell.length_a   1.000
_cell.length_b   1.000
_cell.length_c   1.000
_cell.angle_alpha   90.00
_cell.angle_beta   90.00
_cell.angle_gamma   90.00
#
_symmetry.space_group_name_H-M   'P 1'
#
loop_
_entity.id
_entity.type
_entity.pdbx_description
1 polymer ?
#
loop_
_entity_poly.entity_id
_entity_poly.type
_entity_poly.pdbx_seq_one_letter_code
_entity_poly.pdbx_strand_id
1 'polypeptide(L)'
;MAMVLHPWYKSVKLPPMSASVKFRLPIFVMIFLALLLSGCRRNLMRVSTNPGGATVYVQGKVVRLEDSDRPLARKIDEKIKREKDLNEDETEFHKDRHRLQLTPVEYEFESIACGYSIYCMKKGYRPAYHVEYIKPRWWEYPPFDFIVDCLPFTIEDLREVNINLQPEHSIPGTPGNGP
;
A
#
# COMPACT_ATOMS: atom_id res chain seq x y z
N MET A 1 46.63 -78.17 -18.16
CA MET A 1 45.46 -77.29 -18.28
C MET A 1 45.83 -75.92 -17.73
N ALA A 2 46.22 -74.99 -18.60
CA ALA A 2 46.58 -73.63 -18.21
C ALA A 2 45.47 -72.68 -18.68
N MET A 3 44.78 -72.04 -17.72
CA MET A 3 43.77 -71.02 -17.97
C MET A 3 44.46 -69.71 -18.35
N VAL A 4 44.20 -69.25 -19.57
CA VAL A 4 44.61 -67.94 -20.09
C VAL A 4 43.60 -66.90 -19.59
N LEU A 5 44.02 -66.02 -18.68
CA LEU A 5 43.25 -64.86 -18.26
C LEU A 5 43.45 -63.72 -19.27
N HIS A 6 42.39 -63.37 -19.99
CA HIS A 6 42.37 -62.22 -20.89
C HIS A 6 42.25 -60.88 -20.11
N PRO A 7 43.10 -59.87 -20.39
CA PRO A 7 42.99 -58.56 -19.76
C PRO A 7 41.99 -57.68 -20.54
N TRP A 8 40.74 -57.62 -20.07
CA TRP A 8 39.70 -56.74 -20.63
C TRP A 8 39.46 -55.55 -19.70
N TYR A 9 40.46 -54.69 -19.54
CA TYR A 9 40.27 -53.36 -18.96
C TYR A 9 40.84 -52.33 -19.92
N LYS A 10 40.04 -52.02 -20.96
CA LYS A 10 40.29 -50.86 -21.83
C LYS A 10 40.01 -49.61 -21.01
N SER A 11 41.07 -48.85 -20.73
CA SER A 11 41.01 -47.52 -20.12
C SER A 11 40.06 -46.62 -20.90
N VAL A 12 38.91 -46.30 -20.30
CA VAL A 12 38.01 -45.25 -20.80
C VAL A 12 38.70 -43.91 -20.57
N LYS A 13 39.24 -43.30 -21.64
CA LYS A 13 39.75 -41.92 -21.60
C LYS A 13 38.56 -40.99 -21.45
N LEU A 14 38.31 -40.53 -20.22
CA LEU A 14 37.38 -39.44 -19.97
C LEU A 14 37.87 -38.19 -20.73
N PRO A 15 36.98 -37.45 -21.42
CA PRO A 15 37.37 -36.25 -22.14
C PRO A 15 37.91 -35.19 -21.15
N PRO A 16 38.92 -34.40 -21.55
CA PRO A 16 39.41 -33.31 -20.73
C PRO A 16 38.27 -32.31 -20.52
N MET A 17 37.86 -32.13 -19.27
CA MET A 17 36.86 -31.13 -18.91
C MET A 17 37.38 -29.74 -19.33
N SER A 18 36.74 -29.16 -20.34
CA SER A 18 37.05 -27.86 -20.90
C SER A 18 37.00 -26.79 -19.80
N ALA A 19 38.14 -26.11 -19.60
CA ALA A 19 38.35 -25.10 -18.56
C ALA A 19 37.56 -23.78 -18.76
N SER A 20 36.58 -23.75 -19.67
CA SER A 20 35.84 -22.55 -20.08
C SER A 20 34.57 -22.26 -19.25
N VAL A 21 34.41 -22.89 -18.09
CA VAL A 21 33.23 -22.70 -17.20
C VAL A 21 33.44 -21.60 -16.16
N LYS A 22 34.68 -21.12 -15.96
CA LYS A 22 35.02 -20.22 -14.83
C LYS A 22 34.48 -18.79 -14.95
N PHE A 23 34.09 -18.33 -16.14
CA PHE A 23 33.71 -16.92 -16.35
C PHE A 23 32.21 -16.64 -16.19
N ARG A 24 31.34 -17.66 -16.21
CA ARG A 24 29.87 -17.46 -16.13
C ARG A 24 29.33 -17.48 -14.70
N LEU A 25 29.99 -18.20 -13.79
CA LEU A 25 29.58 -18.30 -12.39
C LEU A 25 29.42 -16.94 -11.66
N PRO A 26 30.37 -15.97 -11.74
CA PRO A 26 30.22 -14.71 -11.02
C PRO A 26 29.04 -13.87 -11.51
N ILE A 27 28.69 -13.95 -12.80
CA ILE A 27 27.54 -13.24 -13.37
C ILE A 27 26.24 -13.81 -12.79
N PHE A 28 26.09 -15.13 -12.72
CA PHE A 28 24.90 -15.74 -12.12
C PHE A 28 24.77 -15.43 -10.62
N VAL A 29 25.88 -15.41 -9.88
CA VAL A 29 25.87 -15.04 -8.45
C VAL A 29 25.47 -13.57 -8.27
N MET A 30 25.98 -12.65 -9.10
CA MET A 30 25.61 -11.23 -9.05
C MET A 30 24.14 -11.01 -9.40
N ILE A 31 23.61 -11.68 -10.42
CA ILE A 31 22.18 -11.60 -10.78
C ILE A 31 21.31 -12.16 -9.66
N PHE A 32 21.68 -13.32 -9.10
CA PHE A 32 20.94 -13.92 -7.99
C PHE A 32 20.96 -13.03 -6.74
N LEU A 33 22.10 -12.43 -6.41
CA LEU A 33 22.19 -11.47 -5.31
C LEU A 33 21.35 -10.21 -5.57
N ALA A 34 21.33 -9.69 -6.81
CA ALA A 34 20.48 -8.56 -7.17
C ALA A 34 18.99 -8.90 -7.04
N LEU A 35 18.57 -10.12 -7.42
CA LEU A 35 17.20 -10.59 -7.25
C LEU A 35 16.80 -10.77 -5.78
N LEU A 36 17.73 -11.19 -4.92
CA LEU A 36 17.49 -11.26 -3.47
C LEU A 36 17.37 -9.89 -2.81
N LEU A 37 17.85 -8.85 -3.49
CA LEU A 37 17.85 -7.48 -3.03
C LEU A 37 16.74 -6.63 -3.68
N SER A 38 15.75 -7.23 -4.34
CA SER A 38 14.64 -6.44 -4.92
C SER A 38 13.91 -5.66 -3.83
N GLY A 39 14.01 -4.33 -3.86
CA GLY A 39 13.33 -3.44 -2.93
C GLY A 39 11.81 -3.50 -3.10
N CYS A 40 11.07 -3.35 -2.01
CA CYS A 40 9.63 -3.11 -2.09
C CYS A 40 9.38 -1.64 -2.46
N ARG A 41 8.50 -1.39 -3.42
CA ARG A 41 7.98 -0.06 -3.71
C ARG A 41 6.66 0.16 -2.99
N ARG A 42 6.45 1.34 -2.39
CA ARG A 42 5.18 1.71 -1.74
C ARG A 42 4.65 3.01 -2.32
N ASN A 43 3.39 3.00 -2.74
CA ASN A 43 2.72 4.13 -3.35
C ASN A 43 1.55 4.57 -2.44
N LEU A 44 1.72 5.69 -1.75
CA LEU A 44 0.79 6.18 -0.74
C LEU A 44 0.14 7.48 -1.18
N MET A 45 -1.18 7.54 -1.09
CA MET A 45 -1.96 8.75 -1.28
C MET A 45 -2.50 9.22 0.07
N ARG A 46 -2.03 10.37 0.54
CA ARG A 46 -2.51 11.03 1.75
C ARG A 46 -3.59 12.05 1.40
N VAL A 47 -4.83 11.75 1.75
CA VAL A 47 -5.97 12.65 1.56
C VAL A 47 -6.22 13.44 2.83
N SER A 48 -6.18 14.75 2.71
CA SER A 48 -6.52 15.70 3.78
C SER A 48 -7.70 16.57 3.32
N THR A 49 -8.53 17.00 4.27
CA THR A 49 -9.59 17.97 3.98
C THR A 49 -9.47 19.19 4.87
N ASN A 50 -9.93 20.32 4.35
CA ASN A 50 -10.11 21.54 5.10
C ASN A 50 -11.60 21.94 5.08
N PRO A 51 -12.32 21.89 6.22
CA PRO A 51 -11.81 21.55 7.54
C PRO A 51 -11.64 20.03 7.73
N GLY A 52 -10.72 19.64 8.61
CA GLY A 52 -10.39 18.23 8.88
C GLY A 52 -11.56 17.44 9.49
N GLY A 53 -11.43 16.12 9.52
CA GLY A 53 -12.46 15.22 10.03
C GLY A 53 -13.63 14.97 9.08
N ALA A 54 -13.35 14.88 7.79
CA ALA A 54 -14.31 14.37 6.81
C ALA A 54 -14.13 12.85 6.63
N THR A 55 -15.22 12.15 6.33
CA THR A 55 -15.20 10.76 5.86
C THR A 55 -14.73 10.74 4.41
N VAL A 56 -13.72 9.93 4.11
CA VAL A 56 -13.16 9.78 2.76
C VAL A 56 -13.48 8.40 2.19
N TYR A 57 -14.01 8.40 0.97
CA TYR A 57 -14.21 7.22 0.14
C TYR A 57 -13.27 7.31 -1.06
N VAL A 58 -12.48 6.28 -1.30
CA VAL A 58 -11.61 6.16 -2.48
C VAL A 58 -12.11 5.00 -3.31
N GLN A 59 -12.41 5.25 -4.59
CA GLN A 59 -12.98 4.24 -5.50
C GLN A 59 -14.25 3.58 -4.95
N GLY A 60 -15.10 4.35 -4.27
CA GLY A 60 -16.34 3.87 -3.66
C GLY A 60 -16.14 2.98 -2.42
N LYS A 61 -14.90 2.73 -1.98
CA LYS A 61 -14.59 2.01 -0.75
C LYS A 61 -14.25 3.00 0.37
N VAL A 62 -14.77 2.76 1.57
CA VAL A 62 -14.31 3.48 2.76
C VAL A 62 -12.87 3.06 3.01
N VAL A 63 -11.95 4.01 2.95
CA VAL A 63 -10.56 3.72 3.28
C VAL A 63 -10.52 3.32 4.75
N ARG A 64 -9.91 2.17 5.08
CA ARG A 64 -9.68 1.70 6.45
C ARG A 64 -8.25 2.07 6.83
N LEU A 65 -7.99 2.65 8.00
CA LEU A 65 -6.61 2.93 8.44
C LEU A 65 -5.87 1.60 8.45
N GLU A 66 -4.80 1.51 7.66
CA GLU A 66 -3.96 0.34 7.56
C GLU A 66 -2.81 0.44 8.57
N ASP A 67 -2.90 -0.43 9.59
CA ASP A 67 -1.91 -1.04 10.49
C ASP A 67 -0.76 -0.26 11.15
N SER A 68 -0.33 0.89 10.66
CA SER A 68 0.70 1.72 11.31
C SER A 68 0.22 2.30 12.66
N ASP A 69 -1.08 2.60 12.78
CA ASP A 69 -1.67 3.23 13.96
C ASP A 69 -2.40 2.26 14.91
N ARG A 70 -2.32 0.94 14.67
CA ARG A 70 -2.93 -0.10 15.52
C ARG A 70 -2.64 0.06 17.02
N PRO A 71 -1.43 0.47 17.47
CA PRO A 71 -1.16 0.63 18.90
C PRO A 71 -1.90 1.84 19.51
N LEU A 72 -2.11 2.90 18.73
CA LEU A 72 -2.79 4.11 19.18
C LEU A 72 -4.31 3.92 19.17
N ALA A 73 -4.84 3.29 18.11
CA ALA A 73 -6.24 2.89 18.02
C ALA A 73 -6.61 1.93 19.17
N ARG A 74 -5.74 0.97 19.52
CA ARG A 74 -5.95 0.08 20.67
C ARG A 74 -6.01 0.83 22.01
N LYS A 75 -5.16 1.85 22.21
CA LYS A 75 -5.20 2.69 23.43
C LYS A 75 -6.47 3.53 23.50
N ILE A 76 -6.96 4.04 22.37
CA ILE A 76 -8.20 4.83 22.30
C ILE A 76 -9.41 3.92 22.53
N ASP A 77 -9.45 2.73 21.93
CA ASP A 77 -10.51 1.74 22.15
C ASP A 77 -10.56 1.26 23.60
N GLU A 78 -9.41 1.04 24.25
CA GLU A 78 -9.36 0.69 25.68
C GLU A 78 -9.86 1.82 26.58
N LYS A 79 -9.62 3.08 26.19
CA LYS A 79 -10.11 4.25 26.92
C LYS A 79 -11.62 4.43 26.76
N ILE A 80 -12.12 4.29 25.53
CA ILE A 80 -13.55 4.35 25.21
C ILE A 80 -14.30 3.21 25.89
N LYS A 81 -13.73 1.99 25.93
CA LYS A 81 -14.32 0.85 26.62
C LYS A 81 -14.47 1.12 28.13
N ARG A 82 -13.45 1.70 28.76
CA ARG A 82 -13.49 2.10 30.18
C ARG A 82 -14.53 3.18 30.47
N GLU A 83 -14.73 4.14 29.57
CA GLU A 83 -15.78 5.17 29.70
C GLU A 83 -17.18 4.60 29.45
N LYS A 84 -17.28 3.57 28.59
CA LYS A 84 -18.55 2.95 28.24
C LYS A 84 -19.13 2.06 29.35
N ASP A 85 -18.29 1.40 30.14
CA ASP A 85 -18.71 0.57 31.27
C ASP A 85 -19.30 1.40 32.44
N LEU A 86 -19.16 2.74 32.41
CA LEU A 86 -19.67 3.67 33.42
C LEU A 86 -20.99 4.34 33.05
N ASN A 87 -21.50 4.17 31.82
CA ASN A 87 -22.67 4.87 31.28
C ASN A 87 -23.58 3.95 30.45
N GLU A 88 -23.79 2.71 30.90
CA GLU A 88 -24.79 1.82 30.29
C GLU A 88 -26.20 2.17 30.77
N ASP A 89 -26.86 3.11 30.10
CA ASP A 89 -28.33 3.01 29.91
C ASP A 89 -28.93 3.77 28.72
N GLU A 90 -28.16 4.42 27.84
CA GLU A 90 -28.75 5.08 26.67
C GLU A 90 -28.07 4.74 25.32
N THR A 91 -28.85 4.10 24.46
CA THR A 91 -28.83 4.15 22.98
C THR A 91 -27.85 3.26 22.19
N GLU A 92 -28.27 2.01 21.98
CA GLU A 92 -27.66 1.02 21.08
C GLU A 92 -27.89 1.27 19.56
N PHE A 93 -28.27 2.49 19.15
CA PHE A 93 -28.48 2.83 17.73
C PHE A 93 -27.48 3.87 17.17
N HIS A 94 -26.47 4.26 17.93
CA HIS A 94 -25.44 5.23 17.51
C HIS A 94 -23.99 4.74 17.56
N LYS A 95 -23.77 3.46 17.90
CA LYS A 95 -22.44 2.95 18.22
C LYS A 95 -21.52 2.68 17.02
N ASP A 96 -22.04 2.70 15.79
CA ASP A 96 -21.22 2.48 14.58
C ASP A 96 -20.67 3.75 13.92
N ARG A 97 -20.94 4.94 14.47
CA ARG A 97 -20.34 6.21 13.97
C ARG A 97 -18.87 6.41 14.34
N HIS A 98 -18.33 5.64 15.28
CA HIS A 98 -16.95 5.81 15.78
C HIS A 98 -15.86 5.14 14.92
N ARG A 99 -16.24 4.48 13.81
CA ARG A 99 -15.27 3.90 12.85
C ARG A 99 -15.16 4.67 11.53
N LEU A 100 -15.77 5.85 11.44
CA LEU A 100 -15.60 6.72 10.29
C LEU A 100 -14.22 7.36 10.38
N GLN A 101 -13.37 7.06 9.41
CA GLN A 101 -12.07 7.70 9.34
C GLN A 101 -12.21 9.17 9.03
N LEU A 102 -11.52 9.95 9.85
CA LEU A 102 -11.48 11.39 9.81
C LEU A 102 -10.16 11.79 9.15
N THR A 103 -10.23 12.64 8.13
CA THR A 103 -9.02 13.20 7.51
C THR A 103 -8.04 13.79 8.53
N PRO A 104 -6.73 13.57 8.37
CA PRO A 104 -6.05 12.96 7.20
C PRO A 104 -6.14 11.42 7.15
N VAL A 105 -6.18 10.87 5.94
CA VAL A 105 -6.25 9.42 5.66
C VAL A 105 -5.21 9.03 4.62
N GLU A 106 -4.51 7.92 4.83
CA GLU A 106 -3.55 7.35 3.87
C GLU A 106 -4.16 6.14 3.17
N TYR A 107 -3.93 6.05 1.86
CA TYR A 107 -4.46 5.00 0.99
C TYR A 107 -3.35 4.49 0.06
N GLU A 108 -3.08 3.19 0.09
CA GLU A 108 -2.14 2.56 -0.84
C GLU A 108 -2.81 2.33 -2.20
N PHE A 109 -2.12 2.70 -3.28
CA PHE A 109 -2.65 2.60 -4.63
C PHE A 109 -1.73 1.80 -5.56
N GLU A 110 -2.34 0.94 -6.39
CA GLU A 110 -1.60 -0.01 -7.23
C GLU A 110 -1.30 0.51 -8.65
N SER A 111 -2.17 1.34 -9.23
CA SER A 111 -2.12 1.66 -10.66
C SER A 111 -1.79 3.12 -10.92
N ILE A 112 -0.82 3.36 -11.80
CA ILE A 112 -0.22 4.68 -12.04
C ILE A 112 -0.70 5.32 -13.35
N ALA A 113 -1.81 4.81 -13.89
CA ALA A 113 -2.40 5.29 -15.14
C ALA A 113 -3.93 5.45 -15.07
N CYS A 114 -4.48 5.50 -13.85
CA CYS A 114 -5.93 5.62 -13.63
C CYS A 114 -6.25 6.85 -12.77
N GLY A 115 -7.39 7.48 -13.06
CA GLY A 115 -7.95 8.51 -12.19
C GLY A 115 -8.53 7.88 -10.92
N TYR A 116 -8.19 8.43 -9.76
CA TYR A 116 -8.73 8.01 -8.48
C TYR A 116 -9.90 8.91 -8.10
N SER A 117 -11.09 8.32 -7.99
CA SER A 117 -12.27 9.03 -7.47
C SER A 117 -12.18 9.11 -5.95
N ILE A 118 -12.12 10.33 -5.45
CA ILE A 118 -12.07 10.67 -4.03
C ILE A 118 -13.36 11.40 -3.70
N TYR A 119 -14.12 10.85 -2.77
CA TYR A 119 -15.38 11.41 -2.34
C TYR A 119 -15.33 11.69 -0.84
N CYS A 120 -15.58 12.95 -0.47
CA CYS A 120 -15.46 13.43 0.90
C CYS A 120 -16.82 13.92 1.41
N MET A 121 -17.19 13.47 2.60
CA MET A 121 -18.43 13.86 3.28
C MET A 121 -18.14 14.38 4.68
N LYS A 122 -18.77 15.51 5.05
CA LYS A 122 -18.72 16.06 6.40
C LYS A 122 -20.04 16.75 6.73
N LYS A 123 -20.56 16.56 7.95
CA LYS A 123 -21.82 17.18 8.40
C LYS A 123 -21.70 18.71 8.38
N GLY A 124 -22.69 19.39 7.78
CA GLY A 124 -22.72 20.86 7.64
C GLY A 124 -21.84 21.41 6.52
N TYR A 125 -21.26 20.53 5.69
CA TYR A 125 -20.48 20.89 4.51
C TYR A 125 -21.06 20.18 3.30
N ARG A 126 -20.93 20.81 2.13
CA ARG A 126 -21.30 20.18 0.86
C ARG A 126 -20.33 19.01 0.58
N PRO A 127 -20.85 17.85 0.15
CA PRO A 127 -19.98 16.75 -0.25
C PRO A 127 -19.12 17.19 -1.42
N ALA A 128 -17.85 16.80 -1.41
CA ALA A 128 -16.90 17.09 -2.47
C ALA A 128 -16.54 15.81 -3.22
N TYR A 129 -16.57 15.89 -4.54
CA TYR A 129 -16.09 14.84 -5.44
C TYR A 129 -14.87 15.36 -6.19
N HIS A 130 -13.75 14.69 -6.03
CA HIS A 130 -12.47 15.05 -6.63
C HIS A 130 -11.91 13.85 -7.37
N VAL A 131 -11.45 14.05 -8.61
CA VAL A 131 -10.78 12.99 -9.37
C VAL A 131 -9.33 13.38 -9.49
N GLU A 132 -8.46 12.64 -8.81
CA GLU A 132 -7.03 12.87 -8.86
C GLU A 132 -6.40 11.98 -9.95
N TYR A 133 -5.73 12.61 -10.92
CA TYR A 133 -4.96 11.89 -11.91
C TYR A 133 -3.51 11.77 -11.45
N ILE A 134 -3.13 10.55 -11.11
CA ILE A 134 -1.78 10.23 -10.63
C ILE A 134 -0.86 10.13 -11.84
N LYS A 135 -0.04 11.17 -12.06
CA LYS A 135 1.00 11.14 -13.11
C LYS A 135 2.15 10.23 -12.69
N PRO A 136 2.66 9.34 -13.56
CA PRO A 136 3.86 8.56 -13.27
C PRO A 136 5.07 9.45 -13.02
N ARG A 137 5.90 9.06 -12.05
CA ARG A 137 7.22 9.69 -11.87
C ARG A 137 8.18 9.21 -12.97
N TRP A 138 9.29 9.94 -13.16
CA TRP A 138 10.22 9.67 -14.27
C TRP A 138 10.82 8.26 -14.23
N TRP A 139 10.98 7.68 -13.03
CA TRP A 139 11.55 6.35 -12.83
C TRP A 139 10.61 5.19 -13.12
N GLU A 140 9.31 5.45 -13.28
CA GLU A 140 8.30 4.42 -13.55
C GLU A 140 8.13 4.16 -15.05
N TYR A 141 8.77 4.98 -15.88
CA TYR A 141 8.77 4.77 -17.32
C TYR A 141 9.80 3.69 -17.70
N PRO A 142 9.42 2.70 -18.53
CA PRO A 142 10.40 1.77 -19.09
C PRO A 142 11.52 2.51 -19.83
N PRO A 143 12.80 2.09 -19.70
CA PRO A 143 13.29 0.91 -18.98
C PRO A 143 13.69 1.18 -17.52
N PHE A 144 13.51 2.41 -17.00
CA PHE A 144 13.99 2.80 -15.67
C PHE A 144 13.29 2.04 -14.54
N ASP A 145 12.03 1.67 -14.74
CA ASP A 145 11.23 0.89 -13.77
C ASP A 145 11.96 -0.40 -13.34
N PHE A 146 12.55 -1.12 -14.31
CA PHE A 146 13.35 -2.32 -14.04
C PHE A 146 14.61 -2.05 -13.22
N ILE A 147 15.27 -0.90 -13.43
CA ILE A 147 16.46 -0.53 -12.66
C ILE A 147 16.06 -0.27 -11.22
N VAL A 148 14.92 0.41 -11.04
CA VAL A 148 14.41 0.83 -9.73
C VAL A 148 13.94 -0.36 -8.90
N ASP A 149 13.27 -1.33 -9.52
CA ASP A 149 12.87 -2.59 -8.87
C ASP A 149 14.06 -3.44 -8.42
N CYS A 150 15.22 -3.27 -9.06
CA CYS A 150 16.46 -3.95 -8.68
C CYS A 150 17.24 -3.22 -7.56
N LEU A 151 16.77 -2.08 -7.06
CA LEU A 151 17.47 -1.33 -6.02
C LEU A 151 17.22 -1.96 -4.63
N PRO A 152 18.26 -2.07 -3.79
CA PRO A 152 18.18 -2.68 -2.45
C PRO A 152 17.45 -1.84 -1.40
N PHE A 153 16.72 -0.80 -1.80
CA PHE A 153 16.07 0.12 -0.87
C PHE A 153 14.60 0.34 -1.24
N THR A 154 13.78 0.56 -0.21
CA THR A 154 12.36 0.87 -0.37
C THR A 154 12.21 2.30 -0.86
N ILE A 155 11.48 2.47 -1.96
CA ILE A 155 11.10 3.77 -2.47
C ILE A 155 9.65 4.01 -2.10
N GLU A 156 9.42 5.09 -1.35
CA GLU A 156 8.10 5.54 -0.95
C GLU A 156 7.68 6.74 -1.82
N ASP A 157 6.59 6.57 -2.57
CA ASP A 157 5.93 7.66 -3.29
C ASP A 157 4.73 8.16 -2.46
N LEU A 158 4.93 9.25 -1.71
CA LEU A 158 3.86 9.92 -0.99
C LEU A 158 3.25 11.04 -1.84
N ARG A 159 1.93 10.99 -2.03
CA ARG A 159 1.15 12.01 -2.76
C ARG A 159 0.12 12.64 -1.84
N GLU A 160 0.20 13.95 -1.67
CA GLU A 160 -0.72 14.69 -0.82
C GLU A 160 -1.84 15.30 -1.64
N VAL A 161 -3.09 14.96 -1.28
CA VAL A 161 -4.31 15.51 -1.88
C VAL A 161 -5.01 16.32 -0.81
N ASN A 162 -5.22 17.62 -1.06
CA ASN A 162 -5.90 18.51 -0.13
C ASN A 162 -7.22 18.99 -0.73
N ILE A 163 -8.33 18.64 -0.08
CA ILE A 163 -9.68 18.95 -0.54
C ILE A 163 -10.32 20.00 0.38
N ASN A 164 -10.61 21.17 -0.17
CA ASN A 164 -11.34 22.21 0.54
C ASN A 164 -12.85 21.95 0.46
N LEU A 165 -13.49 21.70 1.60
CA LEU A 165 -14.92 21.52 1.71
C LEU A 165 -15.62 22.88 1.83
N GLN A 166 -16.71 23.06 1.07
CA GLN A 166 -17.51 24.26 1.16
C GLN A 166 -18.60 24.10 2.23
N PRO A 167 -18.84 25.11 3.09
CA PRO A 167 -19.96 25.08 4.01
C PRO A 167 -21.27 24.86 3.26
N GLU A 168 -22.15 24.03 3.81
CA GLU A 168 -23.50 23.90 3.31
C GLU A 168 -24.23 25.20 3.63
N HIS A 169 -24.34 26.09 2.63
CA HIS A 169 -25.08 27.33 2.80
C HIS A 169 -26.49 26.96 3.26
N SER A 170 -26.82 27.28 4.51
CA SER A 170 -28.14 27.07 5.09
C SER A 170 -29.11 27.87 4.24
N ILE A 171 -29.94 27.18 3.44
CA ILE A 171 -31.03 27.84 2.74
C ILE A 171 -31.93 28.43 3.83
N PRO A 172 -32.10 29.76 3.91
CA PRO A 172 -32.99 30.35 4.90
C PRO A 172 -34.42 30.00 4.47
N GLY A 173 -35.01 28.98 5.11
CA GLY A 173 -36.37 28.55 4.81
C GLY A 173 -36.67 27.07 4.97
N THR A 174 -35.68 26.20 5.25
CA THR A 174 -35.99 24.83 5.68
C THR A 174 -36.18 24.82 7.20
N PRO A 175 -37.41 24.71 7.74
CA PRO A 175 -37.60 24.57 9.18
C PRO A 175 -36.89 23.30 9.62
N GLY A 176 -35.79 23.46 10.36
CA GLY A 176 -35.05 22.36 10.92
C GLY A 176 -35.94 21.64 11.93
N ASN A 177 -36.19 20.34 11.69
CA ASN A 177 -36.56 19.42 12.77
C ASN A 177 -35.33 19.29 13.69
N GLY A 178 -35.23 20.19 14.65
CA GLY A 178 -34.41 19.97 15.83
C GLY A 178 -35.05 18.86 16.69
N PRO A 179 -34.26 17.97 17.30
CA PRO A 179 -34.72 17.20 18.45
C PRO A 179 -34.99 18.13 19.64
#